data_AF-A0A368TP02-F1
#
_entry.id   AF-A0A368TP02-F1
#
_cell.length_a   1.000
_cell.length_b   1.000
_cell.length_c   1.000
_cell.angle_alpha   90.00
_cell.angle_beta   90.00
_cell.angle_gamma   90.00
#
_symmetry.space_group_name_H-M   'P 1'
#
loop_
_entity.id
_entity.type
_entity.pdbx_description
1 polymer ?
#
loop_
_entity_poly.entity_id
_entity_poly.type
_entity_poly.pdbx_seq_one_letter_code
_entity_poly.pdbx_strand_id
1 'polypeptide(L)' 'MQLVINTYGSYLRKKGNCFLVRKEEKVFEVSVTKVDSILITTAAYISTDAIK' A
#
# COMPACT_ATOMS: atom_id res chain seq x y z
N MET A 1 -12.15 -0.79 -4.22
CA MET A 1 -12.01 0.47 -3.47
C MET A 1 -10.74 1.20 -3.87
N GLN A 2 -10.64 2.50 -3.59
CA GLN A 2 -9.42 3.29 -3.78
C GLN A 2 -8.62 3.38 -2.47
N LEU A 3 -7.34 3.02 -2.52
CA LEU A 3 -6.41 3.15 -1.39
C LEU A 3 -5.62 4.45 -1.52
N VAL A 4 -5.73 5.36 -0.55
CA VAL A 4 -5.03 6.65 -0.57
C VAL A 4 -3.86 6.63 0.41
N ILE A 5 -2.65 6.76 -0.10
CA ILE A 5 -1.42 6.90 0.68
C ILE A 5 -1.03 8.38 0.70
N ASN A 6 -1.22 9.02 1.85
CA ASN A 6 -0.96 10.44 2.08
C ASN A 6 0.02 10.71 3.22
N THR A 7 0.74 9.68 3.65
CA THR A 7 1.70 9.79 4.76
C THR A 7 3.10 9.59 4.24
N TYR A 8 3.97 10.54 4.55
CA TYR A 8 5.37 10.51 4.17
C TYR A 8 6.07 9.28 4.77
N GLY A 9 6.87 8.59 3.97
CA GLY A 9 7.57 7.38 4.41
C GLY A 9 6.68 6.15 4.54
N SER A 10 5.45 6.19 4.00
CA SER A 10 4.62 4.99 3.90
C SER A 10 5.31 3.91 3.08
N TYR A 11 5.11 2.65 3.46
CA TYR A 11 5.66 1.50 2.75
C TYR A 11 4.54 0.60 2.25
N LEU A 12 4.45 0.44 0.93
CA LEU A 12 3.50 -0.43 0.27
C LEU A 12 4.21 -1.69 -0.23
N ARG A 13 3.73 -2.85 0.20
CA ARG A 13 4.23 -4.16 -0.20
C ARG A 13 3.10 -5.13 -0.49
N LYS A 14 3.30 -6.12 -1.36
CA LYS A 14 2.35 -7.21 -1.57
C LYS A 14 2.85 -8.49 -0.89
N LYS A 15 2.03 -9.07 -0.04
CA LYS A 15 2.28 -10.36 0.59
C LYS A 15 1.20 -11.33 0.15
N GLY A 16 1.52 -12.12 -0.87
CA GLY A 16 0.57 -13.04 -1.50
C GLY A 16 -0.61 -12.28 -2.10
N ASN A 17 -1.81 -12.50 -1.54
CA ASN A 17 -3.06 -11.88 -1.98
C ASN A 17 -3.47 -10.62 -1.19
N CYS A 18 -2.60 -10.11 -0.31
CA CYS A 18 -2.85 -8.88 0.45
C CYS A 18 -1.78 -7.82 0.21
N PHE A 19 -2.19 -6.55 0.10
CA PHE A 19 -1.30 -5.41 0.24
C PHE A 19 -1.08 -5.11 1.72
N LEU A 20 0.18 -5.00 2.10
CA LEU A 20 0.67 -4.49 3.36
C LEU A 20 1.00 -3.01 3.19
N VAL A 21 0.27 -2.16 3.90
CA VAL A 21 0.50 -0.72 3.95
C VAL A 21 1.02 -0.38 5.34
N ARG A 22 2.30 -0.03 5.44
CA ARG A 22 2.89 0.45 6.68
C ARG A 22 2.82 1.97 6.68
N LYS A 23 2.16 2.51 7.70
CA LYS A 23 2.09 3.94 7.97
C LYS A 23 2.59 4.16 9.38
N GLU A 24 3.71 4.87 9.51
CA GLU A 24 4.35 5.14 10.80
C GLU A 24 4.56 3.82 11.58
N GLU A 25 3.84 3.62 12.69
CA GLU A 25 3.92 2.40 13.51
C GLU A 25 2.82 1.37 13.23
N LYS A 26 1.86 1.68 12.35
CA LYS A 26 0.72 0.80 12.05
C LYS A 26 0.91 0.07 10.73
N VAL A 27 0.56 -1.20 10.73
CA VAL A 27 0.52 -2.05 9.54
C VAL A 27 -0.95 -2.33 9.23
N PHE A 28 -1.35 -2.04 8.00
CA PHE A 28 -2.65 -2.38 7.47
C PHE A 28 -2.51 -3.48 6.44
N GLU A 29 -3.29 -4.54 6.57
CA GLU A 29 -3.43 -5.58 5.57
C GLU A 29 -4.77 -5.39 4.84
N VAL A 30 -4.72 -5.31 3.53
CA VAL A 30 -5.91 -5.21 2.69
C VAL A 30 -5.82 -6.19 1.53
N SER A 31 -6.90 -6.89 1.21
CA SER A 31 -6.89 -7.84 0.09
C SER A 31 -6.73 -7.13 -1.25
N VAL A 32 -5.85 -7.65 -2.11
CA VAL A 32 -5.57 -7.11 -3.45
C VAL A 32 -6.85 -7.04 -4.29
N THR A 33 -7.71 -8.05 -4.17
CA THR A 33 -9.00 -8.13 -4.88
C THR A 33 -10.01 -7.06 -4.49
N LYS A 34 -9.82 -6.40 -3.34
CA LYS A 34 -10.70 -5.33 -2.88
C LYS A 34 -10.20 -3.94 -3.29
N VAL A 35 -8.97 -3.83 -3.81
CA VAL A 35 -8.33 -2.56 -4.19
C VAL A 35 -8.34 -2.43 -5.70
N ASP A 36 -9.05 -1.42 -6.20
CA ASP A 36 -9.13 -1.14 -7.64
C ASP A 36 -8.07 -0.12 -8.07
N SER A 37 -7.70 0.80 -7.16
CA SER A 37 -6.71 1.84 -7.45
C SER A 37 -5.96 2.25 -6.20
N ILE A 38 -4.72 2.69 -6.37
CA ILE A 38 -3.86 3.20 -5.31
C ILE A 38 -3.42 4.62 -5.70
N LEU A 39 -3.77 5.61 -4.89
CA LEU A 39 -3.37 7.01 -5.08
C LEU A 39 -2.28 7.34 -4.07
N ILE A 40 -1.12 7.76 -4.57
CA ILE A 40 0.02 8.15 -3.75
C ILE A 40 0.23 9.65 -3.90
N THR A 41 0.06 10.39 -2.81
CA THR A 41 0.13 11.87 -2.81
C THR A 41 1.41 12.40 -2.17
N THR A 42 2.13 11.56 -1.44
CA THR A 42 3.38 11.89 -0.74
C THR A 42 4.45 10.85 -1.07
N ALA A 43 5.72 11.17 -0.83
CA ALA A 43 6.80 10.21 -1.02
C ALA A 43 6.56 8.94 -0.17
N ALA A 44 6.46 7.81 -0.86
CA ALA A 44 6.21 6.49 -0.29
C ALA A 44 7.12 5.47 -0.98
N TYR A 45 7.51 4.47 -0.22
CA TYR A 45 8.28 3.34 -0.71
C TYR A 45 7.33 2.27 -1.23
N ILE A 46 7.54 1.84 -2.47
CA ILE A 46 6.74 0.80 -3.11
C ILE A 46 7.68 -0.34 -3.45
N SER A 47 7.35 -1.53 -2.99
CA SER A 47 8.10 -2.71 -3.37
C SER A 47 7.71 -3.16 -4.78
N THR A 48 8.64 -3.81 -5.49
CA THR A 48 8.40 -4.25 -6.87
C THR A 48 7.32 -5.31 -6.98
N ASP A 49 7.13 -6.12 -5.93
CA ASP A 49 6.02 -7.07 -5.79
C ASP A 49 4.66 -6.38 -5.64
N ALA A 50 4.58 -5.14 -5.16
CA ALA A 50 3.32 -4.40 -5.12
C ALA A 50 2.90 -3.86 -6.49
N ILE A 51 3.82 -3.80 -7.45
CA ILE A 51 3.58 -3.31 -8.82
C ILE A 51 3.28 -4.49 -9.78
N LYS A 52 3.80 -5.69 -9.49
CA LYS A 52 3.55 -6.94 -10.24
C LYS A 52 2.24 -7.64 -9.84
#